data_AF-A0A3T1AV82-F1
#
_entry.id   AF-A0A3T1AV82-F1
#
_cell.length_a   1.000
_cell.length_b   1.000
_cell.length_c   1.000
_cell.angle_alpha   90.00
_cell.angle_beta   90.00
_cell.angle_gamma   90.00
#
_symmetry.space_group_name_H-M   'P 1'
#
loop_
_entity.id
_entity.type
_entity.pdbx_description
1 polymer ?
#
loop_
_entity_poly.entity_id
_entity_poly.type
_entity_poly.pdbx_seq_one_letter_code
_entity_poly.pdbx_strand_id
1 'polypeptide(L)'
;MGMELHVGVDSEKTVVSAYPLRSRSGRIRRTRVGTLVETSPCAPSGRTLEQRVVFAARVALPLLFVSAVAAAFGFSWWLAAAGSAGLVGYVWRRQARAAQIAAFAVPRDEALPQAERARVLWTAAERTAFDGALASSRRVRATWPALAGMVDPVLADRSLTRALDELATVLGRRQELRRLRADLSGVEVADIPVDSPARAAVIEQAERADALWRETGAAADRILASIETAARAGESFLRERQVAATARYAERTLARVTGTPAAAESGPELADRTEAVIAAYRDLAV
;
A
#
# COMPACT_ATOMS: atom_id res chain seq x y z
N MET A 1 -9.80 -16.28 -11.09
CA MET A 1 -9.97 -14.90 -10.60
C MET A 1 -8.61 -14.37 -10.24
N GLY A 2 -8.22 -13.18 -10.71
CA GLY A 2 -6.92 -12.60 -10.37
C GLY A 2 -6.88 -12.24 -8.88
N MET A 3 -5.77 -12.55 -8.20
CA MET A 3 -5.59 -12.26 -6.78
C MET A 3 -5.47 -10.74 -6.61
N GLU A 4 -6.54 -10.09 -6.13
CA GLU A 4 -6.48 -8.68 -5.72
C GLU A 4 -5.72 -8.59 -4.39
N LEU A 5 -4.83 -7.61 -4.27
CA LEU A 5 -4.08 -7.36 -3.03
C LEU A 5 -4.58 -6.08 -2.38
N HIS A 6 -5.08 -6.21 -1.16
CA HIS A 6 -5.55 -5.09 -0.36
C HIS A 6 -4.47 -4.69 0.64
N VAL A 7 -4.04 -3.43 0.55
CA VAL A 7 -3.03 -2.86 1.44
C VAL A 7 -3.64 -1.71 2.21
N GLY A 8 -3.47 -1.69 3.52
CA GLY A 8 -3.97 -0.65 4.42
C GLY A 8 -2.84 -0.12 5.28
N VAL A 9 -2.52 1.16 5.18
CA VAL A 9 -1.44 1.79 5.96
C VAL A 9 -2.06 2.74 6.97
N ASP A 10 -1.94 2.48 8.28
CA ASP A 10 -2.31 3.43 9.32
C ASP A 10 -1.08 3.92 10.12
N SER A 11 -1.30 4.74 11.14
CA SER A 11 -0.20 5.30 11.95
C SER A 11 0.55 4.23 12.76
N GLU A 12 -0.10 3.11 13.07
CA GLU A 12 0.43 2.06 13.94
C GLU A 12 0.99 0.89 13.13
N LYS A 13 0.37 0.52 12.01
CA LYS A 13 0.67 -0.68 11.26
C LYS A 13 0.34 -0.58 9.78
N THR A 14 0.93 -1.50 9.02
CA THR A 14 0.57 -1.78 7.63
C THR A 14 -0.05 -3.16 7.55
N VAL A 15 -1.27 -3.27 7.00
CA VAL A 15 -2.01 -4.53 6.82
C VAL A 15 -2.02 -4.88 5.34
N VAL A 16 -1.60 -6.10 5.01
CA VAL A 16 -1.60 -6.64 3.64
C VAL A 16 -2.46 -7.90 3.62
N SER A 17 -3.42 -7.98 2.71
CA SER A 17 -4.45 -9.02 2.70
C SER A 17 -4.93 -9.31 1.28
N ALA A 18 -5.21 -10.58 0.97
CA ALA A 18 -5.91 -10.96 -0.26
C ALA A 18 -7.39 -10.55 -0.25
N TYR A 19 -7.93 -10.17 0.92
CA TYR A 19 -9.33 -9.80 1.12
C TYR A 19 -9.53 -8.33 1.51
N PRO A 20 -10.69 -7.73 1.19
CA PRO A 20 -10.98 -6.33 1.48
C PRO A 20 -10.82 -5.96 2.96
N LEU A 21 -10.03 -4.91 3.22
CA LEU A 21 -9.78 -4.42 4.57
C LEU A 21 -10.98 -3.66 5.14
N ARG A 22 -11.32 -3.95 6.41
CA ARG A 22 -12.34 -3.25 7.19
C ARG A 22 -11.69 -2.22 8.10
N SER A 23 -12.26 -1.02 8.19
CA SER A 23 -11.85 -0.02 9.18
C SER A 23 -12.53 -0.28 10.52
N ARG A 24 -11.76 -0.15 11.61
CA ARG A 24 -12.30 -0.18 12.99
C ARG A 24 -12.90 1.19 13.36
N SER A 25 -12.22 2.25 13.00
CA SER A 25 -12.56 3.65 13.30
C SER A 25 -12.27 4.57 12.12
N GLY A 26 -12.71 5.81 12.23
CA GLY A 26 -12.33 6.86 11.28
C GLY A 26 -12.94 6.70 9.89
N ARG A 27 -12.44 7.53 8.96
CA ARG A 27 -12.73 7.44 7.52
C ARG A 27 -11.49 6.93 6.79
N ILE A 28 -11.74 6.12 5.78
CA ILE A 28 -10.71 5.57 4.89
C ILE A 28 -10.98 6.01 3.46
N ARG A 29 -9.91 6.25 2.70
CA ARG A 29 -9.94 6.44 1.26
C ARG A 29 -9.38 5.17 0.62
N ARG A 30 -10.08 4.65 -0.38
CA ARG A 30 -9.63 3.51 -1.18
C ARG A 30 -9.22 4.02 -2.55
N THR A 31 -8.04 3.63 -3.00
CA THR A 31 -7.50 3.92 -4.32
C THR A 31 -7.13 2.59 -4.96
N ARG A 32 -7.75 2.27 -6.10
CA ARG A 32 -7.43 1.06 -6.86
C ARG A 32 -6.44 1.41 -7.97
N VAL A 33 -5.37 0.64 -8.07
CA VAL A 33 -4.38 0.72 -9.15
C VAL A 33 -4.12 -0.71 -9.65
N GLY A 34 -4.75 -1.09 -10.77
CA GLY A 34 -4.70 -2.47 -11.26
C GLY A 34 -5.34 -3.48 -10.29
N THR A 35 -4.61 -4.55 -9.97
CA THR A 35 -4.95 -5.55 -8.94
C THR A 35 -4.62 -5.11 -7.51
N LEU A 36 -3.96 -3.97 -7.31
CA LEU A 36 -3.67 -3.42 -5.99
C LEU A 36 -4.78 -2.46 -5.53
N VAL A 37 -5.29 -2.67 -4.32
CA VAL A 37 -6.25 -1.78 -3.65
C VAL A 37 -5.61 -1.21 -2.40
N GLU A 38 -5.19 0.04 -2.49
CA GLU A 38 -4.61 0.76 -1.37
C GLU A 38 -5.71 1.45 -0.57
N THR A 39 -5.63 1.33 0.75
CA THR A 39 -6.53 1.97 1.68
C THR A 39 -5.73 2.83 2.64
N SER A 40 -5.97 4.14 2.63
CA SER A 40 -5.30 5.09 3.52
C SER A 40 -6.30 5.77 4.46
N PRO A 41 -5.94 6.03 5.72
CA PRO A 41 -6.74 6.81 6.64
C PRO A 41 -6.89 8.23 6.10
N CYS A 42 -8.12 8.75 6.12
CA CYS A 42 -8.32 10.17 5.90
C CYS A 42 -7.90 10.93 7.16
N ALA A 43 -7.27 12.11 6.98
CA ALA A 43 -7.00 13.01 8.09
C ALA A 43 -8.31 13.28 8.87
N PRO A 44 -8.26 13.28 10.21
CA PRO A 44 -9.44 13.59 11.01
C PRO A 44 -9.88 15.01 10.70
N SER A 45 -11.19 15.26 10.75
CA SER A 45 -11.77 16.56 10.36
C SER A 45 -11.33 17.75 11.22
N GLY A 46 -10.60 17.51 12.32
CA GLY A 46 -10.19 18.53 13.28
C GLY A 46 -11.33 19.15 14.08
N ARG A 47 -12.58 18.73 13.85
CA ARG A 47 -13.75 19.34 14.51
C ARG A 47 -13.82 18.96 15.98
N THR A 48 -13.89 19.97 16.84
CA THR A 48 -14.08 19.78 18.28
C THR A 48 -15.47 19.20 18.59
N LEU A 49 -15.67 18.73 19.83
CA LEU A 49 -17.00 18.28 20.27
C LEU A 49 -18.03 19.41 20.17
N GLU A 50 -17.66 20.62 20.58
CA GLU A 50 -18.52 21.82 20.50
C GLU A 50 -18.96 22.12 19.07
N GLN A 51 -18.03 22.12 18.11
CA GLN A 51 -18.35 22.37 16.70
C GLN A 51 -19.31 21.30 16.13
N ARG A 52 -19.17 20.04 16.58
CA ARG A 52 -20.08 18.94 16.19
C ARG A 52 -21.46 19.14 16.78
N VAL A 53 -21.55 19.54 18.05
CA VAL A 53 -22.84 19.84 18.72
C VAL A 53 -23.53 21.01 18.05
N VAL A 54 -22.81 22.10 17.79
CA VAL A 54 -23.34 23.29 17.10
C VAL A 54 -23.85 22.91 15.71
N PHE A 55 -23.12 22.08 14.95
CA PHE A 55 -23.58 21.63 13.64
C PHE A 55 -24.83 20.74 13.76
N ALA A 56 -24.86 19.78 14.68
CA ALA A 56 -26.02 18.92 14.90
C ALA A 56 -27.25 19.73 15.30
N ALA A 57 -27.09 20.74 16.17
CA ALA A 57 -28.15 21.67 16.55
C ALA A 57 -28.67 22.49 15.35
N ARG A 58 -27.76 22.99 14.49
CA ARG A 58 -28.12 23.72 13.26
C ARG A 58 -28.88 22.85 12.25
N VAL A 59 -28.65 21.53 12.25
CA VAL A 59 -29.42 20.58 11.42
C VAL A 59 -30.74 20.18 12.08
N ALA A 60 -30.76 20.04 13.41
CA ALA A 60 -31.96 19.66 14.16
C ALA A 60 -33.06 20.73 14.08
N LEU A 61 -32.70 22.02 14.15
CA LEU A 61 -33.66 23.13 14.16
C LEU A 61 -34.56 23.18 12.90
N PRO A 62 -34.04 23.14 11.65
CA PRO A 62 -34.90 23.08 10.47
C PRO A 62 -35.66 21.76 10.36
N LEU A 63 -35.10 20.64 10.82
CA LEU A 63 -35.82 19.35 10.84
C LEU A 63 -37.02 19.35 11.78
N LEU A 64 -36.87 19.99 12.95
CA LEU A 64 -37.97 20.20 13.89
C LEU A 64 -39.05 21.09 13.27
N PHE A 65 -38.65 22.18 12.59
CA PHE A 65 -39.58 23.06 11.90
C PHE A 65 -40.35 22.31 10.79
N VAL A 66 -39.66 21.58 9.92
CA VAL A 66 -40.29 20.77 8.86
C VAL A 66 -41.22 19.70 9.45
N SER A 67 -40.82 19.07 10.55
CA SER A 67 -41.66 18.08 11.24
C SER A 67 -42.94 18.70 11.82
N ALA A 68 -42.84 19.91 12.39
CA ALA A 68 -43.98 20.65 12.91
C ALA A 68 -44.94 21.08 11.79
N VAL A 69 -44.40 21.57 10.66
CA VAL A 69 -45.20 21.90 9.47
C VAL A 69 -45.90 20.65 8.93
N ALA A 70 -45.18 19.53 8.78
CA ALA A 70 -45.78 18.28 8.31
C ALA A 70 -46.92 17.79 9.22
N ALA A 71 -46.75 17.91 10.55
CA ALA A 71 -47.79 17.60 11.51
C ALA A 71 -49.06 18.46 11.32
N ALA A 72 -48.89 19.74 10.97
CA ALA A 72 -50.03 20.63 10.66
C ALA A 72 -50.81 20.21 9.40
N PHE A 73 -50.18 19.48 8.47
CA PHE A 73 -50.81 18.91 7.26
C PHE A 73 -51.38 17.50 7.47
N GLY A 74 -51.50 17.04 8.73
CA GLY A 74 -52.11 15.75 9.05
C GLY A 74 -51.15 14.55 8.94
N PHE A 75 -49.85 14.77 8.73
CA PHE A 75 -48.86 13.69 8.88
C PHE A 75 -48.70 13.32 10.35
N SER A 76 -48.47 12.03 10.61
CA SER A 76 -48.28 11.57 11.97
C SER A 76 -46.97 12.10 12.57
N TRP A 77 -47.08 12.90 13.62
CA TRP A 77 -45.96 13.62 14.24
C TRP A 77 -44.83 12.71 14.71
N TRP A 78 -45.15 11.48 15.15
CA TRP A 78 -44.15 10.51 15.62
C TRP A 78 -43.26 9.98 14.49
N LEU A 79 -43.80 9.81 13.27
CA LEU A 79 -43.00 9.40 12.10
C LEU A 79 -42.03 10.51 11.68
N ALA A 80 -42.51 11.76 11.67
CA ALA A 80 -41.67 12.92 11.35
C ALA A 80 -40.56 13.12 12.40
N ALA A 81 -40.91 12.98 13.68
CA ALA A 81 -39.94 13.05 14.79
C ALA A 81 -38.90 11.92 14.73
N ALA A 82 -39.33 10.68 14.48
CA ALA A 82 -38.44 9.53 14.37
C ALA A 82 -37.48 9.66 13.17
N GLY A 83 -37.98 10.09 12.00
CA GLY A 83 -37.14 10.36 10.83
C GLY A 83 -36.11 11.46 11.06
N SER A 84 -36.53 12.57 11.68
CA SER A 84 -35.63 13.68 12.05
C SER A 84 -34.56 13.24 13.05
N ALA A 85 -34.94 12.53 14.12
CA ALA A 85 -34.01 12.01 15.11
C ALA A 85 -33.02 11.01 14.47
N GLY A 86 -33.50 10.14 13.58
CA GLY A 86 -32.67 9.22 12.81
C GLY A 86 -31.64 9.94 11.94
N LEU A 87 -32.04 11.00 11.25
CA LEU A 87 -31.15 11.79 10.41
C LEU A 87 -30.09 12.54 11.23
N VAL A 88 -30.48 13.18 12.34
CA VAL A 88 -29.54 13.86 13.26
C VAL A 88 -28.57 12.85 13.84
N GLY A 89 -29.05 11.69 14.31
CA GLY A 89 -28.21 10.60 14.82
C GLY A 89 -27.23 10.06 13.77
N TYR A 90 -27.67 9.91 12.52
CA TYR A 90 -26.81 9.52 11.41
C TYR A 90 -25.72 10.56 11.11
N VAL A 91 -26.08 11.84 11.03
CA VAL A 91 -25.12 12.95 10.83
C VAL A 91 -24.12 13.01 11.98
N TRP A 92 -24.59 12.94 13.23
CA TRP A 92 -23.76 12.91 14.42
C TRP A 92 -22.77 11.74 14.37
N ARG A 93 -23.24 10.52 14.09
CA ARG A 93 -22.38 9.33 13.97
C ARG A 93 -21.35 9.48 12.86
N ARG A 94 -21.73 10.05 11.71
CA ARG A 94 -20.83 10.31 10.58
C ARG A 94 -19.75 11.32 10.96
N GLN A 95 -20.09 12.37 11.71
CA GLN A 95 -19.14 13.36 12.19
C GLN A 95 -18.23 12.83 13.30
N ALA A 96 -18.79 12.07 14.24
CA ALA A 96 -18.04 11.39 15.29
C ALA A 96 -16.99 10.46 14.68
N ARG A 97 -17.36 9.65 13.67
CA ARG A 97 -16.40 8.85 12.91
C ARG A 97 -15.39 9.72 12.15
N ALA A 98 -15.80 10.81 11.51
CA ALA A 98 -14.86 11.68 10.78
C ALA A 98 -13.85 12.39 11.68
N ALA A 99 -14.11 12.52 12.98
CA ALA A 99 -13.20 13.11 13.95
C ALA A 99 -12.23 12.09 14.57
N GLN A 100 -12.46 10.78 14.39
CA GLN A 100 -11.58 9.74 14.89
C GLN A 100 -10.40 9.48 13.95
N ILE A 101 -9.24 9.20 14.53
CA ILE A 101 -8.10 8.63 13.79
C ILE A 101 -8.55 7.27 13.23
N ALA A 102 -8.39 7.11 11.92
CA ALA A 102 -8.72 5.86 11.26
C ALA A 102 -7.68 4.79 11.58
N ALA A 103 -8.17 3.65 12.07
CA ALA A 103 -7.37 2.48 12.36
C ALA A 103 -7.97 1.27 11.63
N PHE A 104 -7.11 0.42 11.07
CA PHE A 104 -7.56 -0.80 10.42
C PHE A 104 -7.88 -1.89 11.44
N ALA A 105 -8.97 -2.64 11.20
CA ALA A 105 -9.23 -3.85 11.95
C ALA A 105 -8.20 -4.91 11.50
N VAL A 106 -7.54 -5.57 12.45
CA VAL A 106 -6.71 -6.74 12.14
C VAL A 106 -7.67 -7.88 11.82
N PRO A 107 -7.63 -8.46 10.61
CA PRO A 107 -8.44 -9.63 10.29
C PRO A 107 -8.02 -10.78 11.21
N ARG A 108 -8.95 -11.26 12.06
CA ARG A 108 -8.71 -12.35 13.03
C ARG A 108 -9.22 -13.69 12.51
N ASP A 109 -9.37 -13.86 11.20
CA ASP A 109 -9.95 -15.09 10.65
C ASP A 109 -8.95 -16.24 10.80
N GLU A 110 -9.00 -16.89 11.96
CA GLU A 110 -8.26 -18.11 12.30
C GLU A 110 -8.63 -19.27 11.37
N ALA A 111 -9.83 -19.22 10.79
CA ALA A 111 -10.38 -20.19 9.86
C ALA A 111 -9.74 -20.16 8.45
N LEU A 112 -9.00 -19.11 8.11
CA LEU A 112 -8.30 -19.05 6.81
C LEU A 112 -6.96 -19.82 6.87
N PRO A 113 -6.58 -20.51 5.77
CA PRO A 113 -5.26 -21.10 5.63
C PRO A 113 -4.17 -20.08 5.92
N GLN A 114 -3.06 -20.50 6.54
CA GLN A 114 -1.98 -19.59 6.95
C GLN A 114 -1.43 -18.75 5.78
N ALA A 115 -1.42 -19.32 4.56
CA ALA A 115 -1.04 -18.63 3.34
C ALA A 115 -1.96 -17.46 2.97
N GLU A 116 -3.23 -17.48 3.39
CA GLU A 116 -4.25 -16.46 3.08
C GLU A 116 -4.49 -15.48 4.23
N ARG A 117 -3.81 -15.65 5.37
CA ARG A 117 -3.95 -14.76 6.52
C ARG A 117 -3.39 -13.38 6.19
N ALA A 118 -4.10 -12.35 6.65
CA ALA A 118 -3.64 -10.99 6.55
C ALA A 118 -2.31 -10.80 7.31
N ARG A 119 -1.33 -10.21 6.65
CA ARG A 119 0.00 -9.92 7.20
C ARG A 119 -0.03 -8.52 7.79
N VAL A 120 0.40 -8.39 9.04
CA VAL A 120 0.38 -7.12 9.77
C VAL A 120 1.79 -6.71 10.16
N LEU A 121 2.27 -5.64 9.55
CA LEU A 121 3.57 -5.06 9.81
C LEU A 121 3.44 -3.96 10.87
N TRP A 122 4.03 -4.17 12.05
CA TRP A 122 3.89 -3.29 13.21
C TRP A 122 5.12 -2.42 13.40
N THR A 123 6.29 -2.97 13.15
CA THR A 123 7.59 -2.34 13.41
C THR A 123 7.89 -1.30 12.33
N ALA A 124 8.44 -0.16 12.74
CA ALA A 124 8.71 0.96 11.84
C ALA A 124 9.63 0.57 10.67
N ALA A 125 10.65 -0.27 10.91
CA ALA A 125 11.58 -0.71 9.86
C ALA A 125 10.88 -1.45 8.71
N GLU A 126 10.06 -2.46 9.01
CA GLU A 126 9.32 -3.24 8.01
C GLU A 126 8.25 -2.39 7.33
N ARG A 127 7.59 -1.50 8.08
CA ARG A 127 6.62 -0.55 7.53
C ARG A 127 7.28 0.37 6.49
N THR A 128 8.40 1.00 6.84
CA THR A 128 9.14 1.88 5.92
C THR A 128 9.65 1.13 4.69
N ALA A 129 10.16 -0.09 4.85
CA ALA A 129 10.59 -0.92 3.72
C ALA A 129 9.42 -1.24 2.77
N PHE A 130 8.27 -1.63 3.32
CA PHE A 130 7.08 -1.92 2.52
C PHE A 130 6.49 -0.66 1.86
N ASP A 131 6.46 0.47 2.56
CA ASP A 131 6.00 1.75 2.02
C ASP A 131 6.89 2.22 0.86
N GLY A 132 8.21 2.00 0.96
CA GLY A 132 9.14 2.20 -0.15
C GLY A 132 8.80 1.34 -1.37
N ALA A 133 8.56 0.05 -1.16
CA ALA A 133 8.14 -0.87 -2.23
C ALA A 133 6.82 -0.46 -2.88
N LEU A 134 5.83 -0.01 -2.09
CA LEU A 134 4.57 0.52 -2.61
C LEU A 134 4.82 1.75 -3.48
N ALA A 135 5.64 2.70 -3.02
CA ALA A 135 5.99 3.89 -3.80
C ALA A 135 6.65 3.53 -5.15
N SER A 136 7.63 2.61 -5.14
CA SER A 136 8.26 2.13 -6.37
C SER A 136 7.28 1.36 -7.27
N SER A 137 6.35 0.59 -6.70
CA SER A 137 5.31 -0.10 -7.48
C SER A 137 4.37 0.88 -8.21
N ARG A 138 4.01 2.01 -7.56
CA ARG A 138 3.21 3.08 -8.20
C ARG A 138 3.97 3.74 -9.35
N ARG A 139 5.28 3.94 -9.18
CA ARG A 139 6.16 4.45 -10.24
C ARG A 139 6.19 3.49 -11.43
N VAL A 140 6.43 2.19 -11.22
CA VAL A 140 6.36 1.16 -12.26
C VAL A 140 5.05 1.24 -13.02
N ARG A 141 3.92 1.23 -12.31
CA ARG A 141 2.56 1.32 -12.87
C ARG A 141 2.32 2.57 -13.71
N ALA A 142 2.89 3.70 -13.31
CA ALA A 142 2.78 4.95 -14.05
C ALA A 142 3.50 4.90 -15.42
N THR A 143 4.48 4.01 -15.60
CA THR A 143 5.20 3.86 -16.87
C THR A 143 4.46 3.01 -17.90
N TRP A 144 3.58 2.09 -17.48
CA TRP A 144 2.95 1.10 -18.37
C TRP A 144 2.18 1.66 -19.56
N PRO A 145 1.38 2.74 -19.44
CA PRO A 145 0.66 3.27 -20.61
C PRO A 145 1.59 3.64 -21.76
N ALA A 146 2.81 4.09 -21.45
CA ALA A 146 3.80 4.49 -22.45
C ALA A 146 4.66 3.31 -22.96
N LEU A 147 4.61 2.17 -22.26
CA LEU A 147 5.24 0.89 -22.65
C LEU A 147 4.26 -0.06 -23.36
N ALA A 148 3.08 0.42 -23.74
CA ALA A 148 2.07 -0.36 -24.43
C ALA A 148 2.65 -1.00 -25.71
N GLY A 149 2.50 -2.33 -25.82
CA GLY A 149 3.03 -3.13 -26.94
C GLY A 149 4.42 -3.73 -26.70
N MET A 150 5.16 -3.27 -25.69
CA MET A 150 6.44 -3.90 -25.28
C MET A 150 6.26 -4.88 -24.11
N VAL A 151 5.35 -4.55 -23.19
CA VAL A 151 5.05 -5.33 -21.99
C VAL A 151 3.54 -5.56 -21.94
N ASP A 152 3.11 -6.78 -21.59
CA ASP A 152 1.71 -7.04 -21.24
C ASP A 152 1.43 -6.42 -19.86
N PRO A 153 0.63 -5.33 -19.79
CA PRO A 153 0.39 -4.64 -18.53
C PRO A 153 -0.39 -5.50 -17.53
N VAL A 154 -1.20 -6.47 -17.98
CA VAL A 154 -1.98 -7.34 -17.09
C VAL A 154 -1.07 -8.39 -16.45
N LEU A 155 -0.13 -8.95 -17.21
CA LEU A 155 0.86 -9.88 -16.68
C LEU A 155 1.79 -9.16 -15.70
N ALA A 156 2.33 -8.00 -16.10
CA ALA A 156 3.20 -7.18 -15.25
C ALA A 156 2.51 -6.74 -13.95
N ASP A 157 1.22 -6.41 -14.02
CA ASP A 157 0.39 -6.11 -12.85
C ASP A 157 0.35 -7.26 -11.85
N ARG A 158 0.09 -8.48 -12.32
CA ARG A 158 0.05 -9.66 -11.47
C ARG A 158 1.41 -9.99 -10.87
N SER A 159 2.49 -9.93 -11.64
CA SER A 159 3.85 -10.18 -11.15
C SER A 159 4.23 -9.17 -10.07
N LEU A 160 3.98 -7.89 -10.30
CA LEU A 160 4.25 -6.84 -9.33
C LEU A 160 3.39 -7.00 -8.06
N THR A 161 2.11 -7.35 -8.20
CA THR A 161 1.24 -7.63 -7.04
C THR A 161 1.72 -8.86 -6.26
N ARG A 162 2.18 -9.91 -6.94
CA ARG A 162 2.75 -11.11 -6.30
C ARG A 162 4.04 -10.78 -5.54
N ALA A 163 4.94 -9.99 -6.14
CA ALA A 163 6.18 -9.54 -5.50
C ALA A 163 5.89 -8.73 -4.22
N LEU A 164 4.88 -7.86 -4.24
CA LEU A 164 4.44 -7.14 -3.04
C LEU A 164 3.87 -8.08 -1.96
N ASP A 165 3.08 -9.08 -2.36
CA ASP A 165 2.53 -10.07 -1.43
C ASP A 165 3.63 -10.93 -0.78
N GLU A 166 4.61 -11.35 -1.58
CA GLU A 166 5.79 -12.08 -1.12
C GLU A 166 6.65 -11.22 -0.19
N LEU A 167 6.90 -9.95 -0.54
CA LEU A 167 7.60 -9.02 0.34
C LEU A 167 6.89 -8.89 1.70
N ALA A 168 5.56 -8.74 1.72
CA ALA A 168 4.80 -8.68 2.96
C ALA A 168 4.96 -9.95 3.80
N THR A 169 5.04 -11.12 3.15
CA THR A 169 5.29 -12.41 3.80
C THR A 169 6.69 -12.45 4.43
N VAL A 170 7.72 -12.07 3.68
CA VAL A 170 9.11 -12.06 4.17
C VAL A 170 9.29 -11.07 5.33
N LEU A 171 8.72 -9.87 5.22
CA LEU A 171 8.77 -8.86 6.28
C LEU A 171 7.98 -9.30 7.53
N GLY A 172 6.84 -9.98 7.36
CA GLY A 172 6.09 -10.59 8.45
C GLY A 172 6.94 -11.60 9.22
N ARG A 173 7.60 -12.53 8.50
CA ARG A 173 8.51 -13.51 9.10
C ARG A 173 9.71 -12.85 9.78
N ARG A 174 10.25 -11.78 9.19
CA ARG A 174 11.34 -11.00 9.79
C ARG A 174 10.91 -10.38 11.12
N GLN A 175 9.71 -9.82 11.22
CA GLN A 175 9.18 -9.32 12.49
C GLN A 175 9.09 -10.38 13.59
N GLU A 176 8.66 -11.59 13.25
CA GLU A 176 8.61 -12.72 14.17
C GLU A 176 10.02 -13.12 14.63
N LEU A 177 10.97 -13.23 13.69
CA LEU A 177 12.37 -13.51 14.01
C LEU A 177 12.99 -12.41 14.88
N ARG A 178 12.63 -11.13 14.71
CA ARG A 178 13.10 -10.05 15.60
C ARG A 178 12.65 -10.29 17.03
N ARG A 179 11.37 -10.66 17.23
CA ARG A 179 10.83 -10.96 18.56
C ARG A 179 11.55 -12.15 19.17
N LEU A 180 11.65 -13.26 18.42
CA LEU A 180 12.36 -14.45 18.87
C LEU A 180 13.82 -14.15 19.26
N ARG A 181 14.54 -13.35 18.47
CA ARG A 181 15.92 -12.94 18.79
C ARG A 181 15.98 -12.08 20.04
N ALA A 182 15.03 -11.17 20.22
CA ALA A 182 14.94 -10.36 21.44
C ALA A 182 14.67 -11.25 22.67
N ASP A 183 13.74 -12.20 22.55
CA ASP A 183 13.40 -13.16 23.61
C ASP A 183 14.62 -14.03 23.99
N LEU A 184 15.34 -14.56 22.99
CA LEU A 184 16.57 -15.35 23.21
C LEU A 184 17.70 -14.52 23.81
N SER A 185 17.86 -13.26 23.40
CA SER A 185 18.88 -12.36 23.96
C SER A 185 18.59 -11.90 25.38
N GLY A 186 17.32 -11.94 25.80
CA GLY A 186 16.90 -11.63 27.16
C GLY A 186 17.16 -12.76 28.15
N VAL A 187 17.48 -13.97 27.67
CA VAL A 187 17.91 -15.08 28.53
C VAL A 187 19.37 -14.85 28.88
N GLU A 188 19.65 -14.52 30.14
CA GLU A 188 21.02 -14.41 30.64
C GLU A 188 21.68 -15.79 30.65
N VAL A 189 22.41 -16.10 29.58
CA VAL A 189 23.13 -17.37 29.40
C VAL A 189 24.13 -17.63 30.54
N ALA A 190 24.54 -16.59 31.26
CA ALA A 190 25.40 -16.66 32.44
C ALA A 190 24.71 -17.28 33.67
N ASP A 191 23.37 -17.19 33.75
CA ASP A 191 22.58 -17.76 34.86
C ASP A 191 22.30 -19.26 34.67
N ILE A 192 22.57 -19.79 33.47
CA ILE A 192 22.40 -21.21 33.18
C ILE A 192 23.70 -21.95 33.53
N PRO A 193 23.65 -23.03 34.33
CA PRO A 193 24.82 -23.85 34.62
C PRO A 193 25.55 -24.27 33.35
N VAL A 194 26.89 -24.21 33.38
CA VAL A 194 27.76 -24.40 32.21
C VAL A 194 27.51 -25.73 31.50
N ASP A 195 27.23 -26.79 32.26
CA ASP A 195 27.03 -28.15 31.74
C ASP A 195 25.54 -28.48 31.49
N SER A 196 24.64 -27.50 31.62
CA SER A 196 23.22 -27.72 31.39
C SER A 196 22.92 -27.89 29.89
N PRO A 197 22.18 -28.92 29.47
CA PRO A 197 21.75 -29.08 28.07
C PRO A 197 20.88 -27.90 27.60
N ALA A 198 20.24 -27.16 28.53
CA ALA A 198 19.48 -25.97 28.20
C ALA A 198 20.37 -24.85 27.65
N ARG A 199 21.62 -24.73 28.13
CA ARG A 199 22.57 -23.71 27.67
C ARG A 199 22.95 -23.95 26.21
N ALA A 200 23.29 -25.19 25.88
CA ALA A 200 23.61 -25.60 24.51
C ALA A 200 22.41 -25.39 23.56
N ALA A 201 21.20 -25.73 24.00
CA ALA A 201 19.99 -25.52 23.21
C ALA A 201 19.69 -24.04 22.92
N VAL A 202 19.89 -23.13 23.89
CA VAL A 202 19.69 -21.69 23.69
C VAL A 202 20.69 -21.12 22.68
N ILE A 203 21.98 -21.52 22.78
CA ILE A 203 23.02 -21.09 21.83
C ILE A 203 22.67 -21.57 20.41
N GLU A 204 22.32 -22.84 20.26
CA GLU A 204 21.95 -23.40 18.96
C GLU A 204 20.71 -22.73 18.36
N GLN A 205 19.68 -22.44 19.18
CA GLN A 205 18.50 -21.71 18.74
C GLN A 205 18.82 -20.27 18.33
N ALA A 206 19.70 -19.58 19.06
CA ALA A 206 20.16 -18.23 18.72
C ALA A 206 20.90 -18.21 17.38
N GLU A 207 21.81 -19.14 17.14
CA GLU A 207 22.54 -19.27 15.88
C GLU A 207 21.61 -19.55 14.69
N ARG A 208 20.63 -20.46 14.87
CA ARG A 208 19.61 -20.74 13.85
C ARG A 208 18.74 -19.52 13.57
N ALA A 209 18.32 -18.79 14.61
CA ALA A 209 17.54 -17.56 14.46
C ALA A 209 18.32 -16.46 13.71
N ASP A 210 19.63 -16.32 13.98
CA ASP A 210 20.51 -15.39 13.28
C ASP A 210 20.75 -15.77 11.81
N ALA A 211 20.87 -17.07 11.51
CA ALA A 211 20.95 -17.55 10.12
C ALA A 211 19.67 -17.23 9.34
N LEU A 212 18.50 -17.58 9.91
CA LEU A 212 17.20 -17.28 9.31
C LEU A 212 16.96 -15.77 9.15
N TRP A 213 17.45 -14.95 10.09
CA TRP A 213 17.37 -13.50 10.02
C TRP A 213 18.14 -12.93 8.83
N ARG A 214 19.34 -13.44 8.57
CA ARG A 214 20.16 -13.03 7.42
C ARG A 214 19.53 -13.49 6.10
N GLU A 215 19.05 -14.72 6.05
CA GLU A 215 18.39 -15.28 4.86
C GLU A 215 17.13 -14.48 4.48
N THR A 216 16.25 -14.23 5.46
CA THR A 216 15.03 -13.43 5.24
C THR A 216 15.35 -11.98 4.89
N GLY A 217 16.42 -11.41 5.45
CA GLY A 217 16.93 -10.10 5.04
C GLY A 217 17.34 -10.08 3.57
N ALA A 218 18.17 -11.03 3.15
CA ALA A 218 18.62 -11.14 1.76
C ALA A 218 17.45 -11.36 0.79
N ALA A 219 16.43 -12.14 1.18
CA ALA A 219 15.22 -12.30 0.39
C ALA A 219 14.44 -10.99 0.22
N ALA A 220 14.22 -10.24 1.31
CA ALA A 220 13.55 -8.94 1.24
C ALA A 220 14.33 -7.95 0.37
N ASP A 221 15.65 -7.89 0.53
CA ASP A 221 16.52 -6.98 -0.24
C ASP A 221 16.47 -7.30 -1.74
N ARG A 222 16.44 -8.59 -2.11
CA ARG A 222 16.27 -9.00 -3.52
C ARG A 222 14.95 -8.51 -4.12
N ILE A 223 13.83 -8.69 -3.40
CA ILE A 223 12.50 -8.26 -3.88
C ILE A 223 12.42 -6.73 -3.96
N LEU A 224 12.96 -6.01 -2.97
CA LEU A 224 13.02 -4.55 -3.00
C LEU A 224 13.86 -4.05 -4.18
N ALA A 225 15.02 -4.67 -4.41
CA ALA A 225 15.90 -4.32 -5.52
C ALA A 225 15.24 -4.59 -6.88
N SER A 226 14.51 -5.69 -7.06
CA SER A 226 13.82 -5.98 -8.33
C SER A 226 12.72 -4.96 -8.64
N ILE A 227 11.88 -4.61 -7.65
CA ILE A 227 10.83 -3.59 -7.80
C ILE A 227 11.43 -2.22 -8.13
N GLU A 228 12.50 -1.81 -7.42
CA GLU A 228 13.15 -0.52 -7.67
C GLU A 228 13.87 -0.49 -9.02
N THR A 229 14.51 -1.59 -9.43
CA THR A 229 15.18 -1.71 -10.73
C THR A 229 14.17 -1.58 -11.87
N ALA A 230 13.03 -2.25 -11.77
CA ALA A 230 11.95 -2.11 -12.74
C ALA A 230 11.40 -0.67 -12.81
N ALA A 231 11.26 0.00 -11.65
CA ALA A 231 10.83 1.40 -11.60
C ALA A 231 11.82 2.32 -12.34
N ARG A 232 13.10 2.20 -12.04
CA ARG A 232 14.17 3.00 -12.67
C ARG A 232 14.30 2.70 -14.16
N ALA A 233 14.24 1.43 -14.57
CA ALA A 233 14.34 1.03 -15.97
C ALA A 233 13.19 1.65 -16.79
N GLY A 234 11.95 1.57 -16.29
CA GLY A 234 10.80 2.18 -16.94
C GLY A 234 10.93 3.71 -17.05
N GLU A 235 11.34 4.38 -15.97
CA GLU A 235 11.50 5.84 -15.94
C GLU A 235 12.62 6.34 -16.86
N SER A 236 13.79 5.68 -16.83
CA SER A 236 14.93 6.01 -17.68
C SER A 236 14.58 5.83 -19.15
N PHE A 237 13.92 4.73 -19.52
CA PHE A 237 13.47 4.50 -20.90
C PHE A 237 12.53 5.60 -21.40
N LEU A 238 11.57 6.03 -20.57
CA LEU A 238 10.65 7.12 -20.93
C LEU A 238 11.37 8.47 -21.07
N ARG A 239 12.32 8.75 -20.17
CA ARG A 239 13.14 9.97 -20.25
C ARG A 239 13.95 10.00 -21.53
N GLU A 240 14.60 8.90 -21.89
CA GLU A 240 15.39 8.79 -23.12
C GLU A 240 14.53 8.92 -24.37
N ARG A 241 13.36 8.27 -24.41
CA ARG A 241 12.41 8.41 -25.52
C ARG A 241 11.97 9.87 -25.70
N GLN A 242 11.77 10.59 -24.61
CA GLN A 242 11.44 12.02 -24.65
C GLN A 242 12.60 12.86 -25.20
N VAL A 243 13.84 12.58 -24.76
CA VAL A 243 15.05 13.25 -25.26
C VAL A 243 15.23 12.99 -26.76
N ALA A 244 15.12 11.73 -27.20
CA ALA A 244 15.22 11.37 -28.60
C ALA A 244 14.13 12.04 -29.47
N ALA A 245 12.89 12.09 -28.99
CA ALA A 245 11.81 12.80 -29.68
C ALA A 245 12.10 14.30 -29.83
N THR A 246 12.66 14.91 -28.78
CA THR A 246 13.04 16.34 -28.76
C THR A 246 14.21 16.60 -29.71
N ALA A 247 15.24 15.73 -29.71
CA ALA A 247 16.37 15.82 -30.62
C ALA A 247 15.92 15.73 -32.08
N ARG A 248 15.08 14.74 -32.44
CA ARG A 248 14.52 14.61 -33.80
C ARG A 248 13.65 15.80 -34.18
N TYR A 249 12.96 16.44 -33.24
CA TYR A 249 12.21 17.66 -33.50
C TYR A 249 13.14 18.84 -33.78
N ALA A 250 14.20 18.99 -32.98
CA ALA A 250 15.22 20.02 -33.18
C ALA A 250 15.96 19.84 -34.51
N GLU A 251 16.39 18.63 -34.86
CA GLU A 251 17.01 18.30 -36.15
C GLU A 251 16.10 18.63 -37.32
N ARG A 252 14.82 18.24 -37.27
CA ARG A 252 13.84 18.58 -38.33
C ARG A 252 13.62 20.08 -38.45
N THR A 253 13.66 20.80 -37.34
CA THR A 253 13.52 22.26 -37.34
C THR A 253 14.76 22.92 -37.91
N LEU A 254 15.96 22.46 -37.53
CA LEU A 254 17.24 22.95 -38.06
C LEU A 254 17.34 22.65 -39.56
N ALA A 255 17.07 21.42 -39.99
CA ALA A 255 17.04 21.03 -41.40
C ALA A 255 16.11 21.92 -42.25
N ARG A 256 14.95 22.32 -41.69
CA ARG A 256 14.03 23.26 -42.35
C ARG A 256 14.61 24.67 -42.46
N VAL A 257 15.37 25.13 -41.46
CA VAL A 257 16.00 26.46 -41.43
C VAL A 257 17.27 26.50 -42.29
N THR A 258 18.06 25.42 -42.31
CA THR A 258 19.38 25.35 -42.98
C THR A 258 19.35 24.70 -44.35
N GLY A 259 18.23 24.09 -44.77
CA GLY A 259 18.08 23.42 -46.06
C GLY A 259 18.90 22.13 -46.21
N THR A 260 19.46 21.60 -45.12
CA THR A 260 20.32 20.41 -45.12
C THR A 260 19.50 19.17 -44.72
N PRO A 261 19.59 18.04 -45.44
CA PRO A 261 18.84 16.82 -45.08
C PRO A 261 19.33 16.24 -43.74
N ALA A 262 18.40 15.77 -42.92
CA ALA A 262 18.68 15.17 -41.62
C ALA A 262 19.46 13.84 -41.76
N ALA A 263 20.45 13.60 -40.90
CA ALA A 263 21.26 12.38 -40.89
C ALA A 263 20.46 11.16 -40.36
N ALA A 264 20.77 9.97 -40.89
CA ALA A 264 20.04 8.73 -40.59
C ALA A 264 20.59 7.98 -39.35
N GLU A 265 19.75 7.96 -38.31
CA GLU A 265 19.47 7.00 -37.23
C GLU A 265 20.56 6.17 -36.47
N SER A 266 20.54 6.37 -35.14
CA SER A 266 21.03 5.48 -34.08
C SER A 266 20.06 4.31 -33.81
N GLY A 267 20.05 3.28 -34.66
CA GLY A 267 19.23 2.06 -34.51
C GLY A 267 19.68 1.02 -33.46
N PRO A 268 20.98 0.71 -33.30
CA PRO A 268 21.44 -0.37 -32.40
C PRO A 268 21.17 -0.07 -30.93
N GLU A 269 21.37 1.20 -30.57
CA GLU A 269 21.29 1.70 -29.21
C GLU A 269 19.87 1.58 -28.60
N LEU A 270 18.82 1.59 -29.43
CA LEU A 270 17.42 1.45 -29.00
C LEU A 270 17.04 -0.02 -28.69
N ALA A 271 17.66 -0.97 -29.40
CA ALA A 271 17.38 -2.40 -29.26
C ALA A 271 17.91 -2.93 -27.92
N ASP A 272 19.18 -2.67 -27.60
CA ASP A 272 19.83 -3.08 -26.35
C ASP A 272 19.07 -2.54 -25.11
N ARG A 273 18.49 -1.34 -25.22
CA ARG A 273 17.73 -0.71 -24.13
C ARG A 273 16.33 -1.27 -23.97
N THR A 274 15.70 -1.65 -25.08
CA THR A 274 14.43 -2.38 -25.06
C THR A 274 14.61 -3.72 -24.35
N GLU A 275 15.72 -4.40 -24.62
CA GLU A 275 16.09 -5.64 -23.92
C GLU A 275 16.31 -5.43 -22.42
N ALA A 276 17.00 -4.36 -22.02
CA ALA A 276 17.21 -4.05 -20.59
C ALA A 276 15.89 -3.82 -19.83
N VAL A 277 14.91 -3.13 -20.44
CA VAL A 277 13.57 -2.97 -19.84
C VAL A 277 12.86 -4.31 -19.75
N ILE A 278 12.87 -5.11 -20.82
CA ILE A 278 12.22 -6.43 -20.82
C ILE A 278 12.85 -7.35 -19.76
N ALA A 279 14.17 -7.33 -19.61
CA ALA A 279 14.89 -8.09 -18.59
C ALA A 279 14.46 -7.68 -17.17
N ALA A 280 14.43 -6.38 -16.87
CA ALA A 280 14.00 -5.88 -15.56
C ALA A 280 12.55 -6.28 -15.22
N TYR A 281 11.65 -6.31 -16.21
CA TYR A 281 10.27 -6.77 -16.01
C TYR A 281 10.15 -8.29 -15.91
N ARG A 282 11.06 -9.03 -16.54
CA ARG A 282 11.14 -10.49 -16.40
C ARG A 282 11.61 -10.89 -15.00
N ASP A 283 12.57 -10.14 -14.43
CA ASP A 283 13.07 -10.36 -13.08
C ASP A 283 12.00 -10.14 -12.00
N LEU A 284 10.94 -9.37 -12.30
CA LEU A 284 9.76 -9.27 -11.42
C LEU A 284 8.87 -10.51 -11.42
N ALA A 285 9.00 -11.40 -12.42
CA ALA A 285 8.16 -12.57 -12.58
C ALA A 285 8.76 -13.85 -11.97
N VAL A 286 10.00 -13.80 -11.49
CA VAL A 286 10.73 -14.88 -10.81
C VAL A 286 10.47 -14.80 -9.31
#